data_AF-A0A7C7GCY3-F1
#
_entry.id   AF-A0A7C7GCY3-F1
#
_cell.length_a   1.000
_cell.length_b   1.000
_cell.length_c   1.000
_cell.angle_alpha   90.00
_cell.angle_beta   90.00
_cell.angle_gamma   90.00
#
_symmetry.space_group_name_H-M   'P 1'
#
loop_
_entity.id
_entity.type
_entity.pdbx_description
1 polymer ?
#
loop_
_entity_poly.entity_id
_entity_poly.type
_entity_poly.pdbx_seq_one_letter_code
_entity_poly.pdbx_strand_id
1 'polypeptide(L)'
;MKKIAVIGTGYVGLVSGAGFSDYGHKVVCTDIDKIKIKRLQDGEIPIYEPGLKELVHRNVQSSRLLFSSEVNKSIRKADVIFIAVGTPEGDNGSADLSAVFEVARAIGINLNGYKVVCTKSTVPIGTGAKITEI
;
A
#
# COMPACT_ATOMS: atom_id res chain seq x y z
N MET A 1 1.33 -4.93 18.33
CA MET A 1 1.71 -5.31 16.94
C MET A 1 0.45 -5.46 16.10
N LYS A 2 0.37 -4.81 14.94
CA LYS A 2 -0.78 -4.91 14.01
C LYS A 2 -0.35 -5.50 12.67
N LYS A 3 -1.32 -6.04 11.92
CA LYS A 3 -1.16 -6.44 10.51
C LYS A 3 -1.56 -5.27 9.62
N ILE A 4 -0.64 -4.80 8.79
CA ILE A 4 -0.84 -3.63 7.94
C ILE A 4 -0.73 -4.06 6.48
N ALA A 5 -1.72 -3.71 5.66
CA ALA A 5 -1.58 -3.76 4.21
C ALA A 5 -1.28 -2.34 3.70
N VAL A 6 -0.24 -2.20 2.89
CA VAL A 6 0.04 -0.95 2.16
C VAL A 6 -0.18 -1.26 0.69
N ILE A 7 -1.17 -0.61 0.08
CA ILE A 7 -1.58 -0.86 -1.31
C ILE A 7 -0.98 0.25 -2.18
N GLY A 8 -0.12 -0.14 -3.11
CA GLY A 8 0.78 0.71 -3.87
C GLY A 8 2.22 0.57 -3.38
N THR A 9 3.14 0.26 -4.29
CA THR A 9 4.59 0.11 -4.01
C THR A 9 5.45 1.12 -4.76
N GLY A 10 4.87 2.30 -5.05
CA GLY A 10 5.65 3.48 -5.39
C GLY A 10 6.39 4.03 -4.17
N TYR A 11 7.02 5.20 -4.32
CA TYR A 11 7.81 5.85 -3.26
C TYR A 11 7.09 5.89 -1.90
N VAL A 12 5.88 6.50 -1.87
CA VAL A 12 5.11 6.70 -0.64
C VAL A 12 4.78 5.37 0.04
N GLY A 13 4.28 4.40 -0.72
CA GLY A 13 3.85 3.12 -0.18
C GLY A 13 5.02 2.25 0.30
N LEU A 14 6.09 2.15 -0.51
CA LEU A 14 7.25 1.32 -0.17
C LEU A 14 7.98 1.85 1.07
N VAL A 15 8.25 3.16 1.13
CA VAL A 15 8.92 3.78 2.28
C VAL A 15 8.06 3.66 3.54
N SER A 16 6.76 3.95 3.44
CA SER A 16 5.84 3.83 4.58
C SER A 16 5.77 2.39 5.10
N GLY A 17 5.62 1.42 4.20
CA GLY A 17 5.53 0.01 4.57
C GLY A 17 6.82 -0.53 5.20
N ALA A 18 7.98 -0.15 4.66
CA ALA A 18 9.27 -0.47 5.25
C ALA A 18 9.42 0.16 6.65
N GLY A 19 9.07 1.43 6.82
CA GLY A 19 9.08 2.11 8.11
C GLY A 19 8.14 1.47 9.14
N PHE A 20 6.89 1.17 8.77
CA PHE A 20 5.95 0.50 9.68
C PHE A 20 6.44 -0.88 10.11
N SER A 21 7.09 -1.63 9.22
CA SER A 21 7.65 -2.94 9.56
C SER A 21 8.81 -2.82 10.55
N ASP A 22 9.57 -1.73 10.46
CA ASP A 22 10.68 -1.41 11.35
C ASP A 22 10.23 -1.00 12.75
N TYR A 23 9.09 -0.31 12.85
CA TYR A 23 8.39 -0.08 14.12
C TYR A 23 7.74 -1.36 14.71
N GLY A 24 8.02 -2.54 14.15
CA GLY A 24 7.63 -3.83 14.70
C GLY A 24 6.26 -4.33 14.27
N HIS A 25 5.64 -3.76 13.23
CA HIS A 25 4.39 -4.27 12.66
C HIS A 25 4.62 -5.38 11.62
N LYS A 26 3.58 -6.18 11.35
CA LYS A 26 3.59 -7.13 10.23
C LYS A 26 2.98 -6.44 9.02
N VAL A 27 3.78 -6.13 8.03
CA VAL A 27 3.40 -5.33 6.87
C VAL A 27 3.43 -6.17 5.60
N VAL A 28 2.40 -6.02 4.77
CA VAL A 28 2.38 -6.53 3.40
C VAL A 28 2.25 -5.34 2.44
N CYS A 29 3.36 -5.01 1.76
CA CYS A 29 3.37 -4.09 0.65
C CYS A 29 2.82 -4.80 -0.59
N THR A 30 1.73 -4.27 -1.15
CA THR A 30 0.96 -4.95 -2.20
C THR A 30 0.76 -4.06 -3.41
N ASP A 31 0.90 -4.61 -4.61
CA ASP A 31 0.75 -3.88 -5.87
C ASP A 31 0.19 -4.82 -6.94
N ILE A 32 -0.61 -4.31 -7.86
CA ILE A 32 -1.17 -5.11 -8.96
C ILE A 32 -0.09 -5.50 -9.98
N ASP A 33 1.01 -4.75 -10.04
CA ASP A 33 2.14 -5.03 -10.90
C ASP A 33 2.96 -6.21 -10.35
N LYS A 34 2.69 -7.40 -10.92
CA LYS A 34 3.37 -8.65 -10.56
C LYS A 34 4.87 -8.60 -10.82
N ILE A 35 5.32 -7.86 -11.85
CA ILE A 35 6.74 -7.76 -12.20
C ILE A 35 7.45 -6.94 -11.12
N LYS A 36 6.90 -5.78 -10.76
CA LYS A 36 7.43 -4.95 -9.67
C LYS A 36 7.47 -5.69 -8.34
N ILE A 37 6.42 -6.44 -8.01
CA ILE A 37 6.39 -7.28 -6.80
C ILE A 37 7.46 -8.36 -6.83
N LYS A 38 7.66 -9.04 -7.96
CA LYS A 38 8.70 -10.07 -8.08
C LYS A 38 10.10 -9.49 -7.83
N ARG A 39 10.39 -8.32 -8.43
CA ARG A 39 11.64 -7.59 -8.22
C ARG A 39 11.86 -7.23 -6.73
N LEU A 40 10.83 -6.72 -6.07
CA LEU A 40 10.89 -6.43 -4.63
C LEU A 40 11.11 -7.68 -3.77
N GLN A 41 10.48 -8.80 -4.12
CA GLN A 41 10.71 -10.10 -3.47
C GLN A 41 12.15 -10.60 -3.64
N ASP A 42 12.77 -10.28 -4.78
CA ASP A 42 14.17 -10.60 -5.08
C ASP A 42 15.16 -9.58 -4.46
N GLY A 43 14.65 -8.60 -3.70
CA GLY A 43 15.46 -7.59 -3.00
C GLY A 43 15.87 -6.39 -3.88
N GLU A 44 15.31 -6.27 -5.08
CA GLU A 44 15.51 -5.10 -5.94
C GLU A 44 14.56 -3.96 -5.51
N ILE A 45 15.14 -2.82 -5.15
CA ILE A 45 14.38 -1.62 -4.80
C ILE A 45 14.24 -0.74 -6.06
N PRO A 46 13.02 -0.51 -6.59
CA PRO A 46 12.81 0.15 -7.87
C PRO A 46 12.95 1.69 -7.81
N ILE A 47 13.36 2.23 -6.67
CA ILE A 47 13.52 3.68 -6.41
C ILE A 47 14.85 3.92 -5.69
N TYR A 48 15.40 5.12 -5.83
CA TYR A 48 16.52 5.57 -5.03
C TYR A 48 16.00 6.34 -3.80
N GLU A 49 16.25 5.80 -2.62
CA GLU A 49 16.00 6.46 -1.33
C GLU A 49 17.10 6.02 -0.35
N PRO A 50 17.88 6.95 0.24
CA PRO A 50 18.97 6.61 1.14
C PRO A 50 18.53 5.72 2.31
N GLY A 51 19.19 4.56 2.48
CA GLY A 51 18.93 3.62 3.58
C GLY A 51 17.71 2.72 3.40
N LEU A 52 16.91 2.89 2.34
CA LEU A 52 15.69 2.10 2.13
C LEU A 52 15.99 0.63 1.86
N LYS A 53 17.07 0.33 1.12
CA LYS A 53 17.44 -1.05 0.78
C LYS A 53 17.77 -1.86 2.02
N GLU A 54 18.54 -1.28 2.93
CA GLU A 54 18.93 -1.88 4.20
C GLU A 54 17.72 -2.07 5.11
N LEU A 55 16.84 -1.06 5.17
CA LEU A 55 15.58 -1.09 5.92
C LEU A 55 14.63 -2.19 5.43
N VAL A 56 14.46 -2.34 4.12
CA VAL A 56 13.66 -3.41 3.51
C VAL A 56 14.28 -4.77 3.80
N HIS A 57 15.58 -4.93 3.54
CA HIS A 57 16.28 -6.19 3.70
C HIS A 57 16.17 -6.73 5.14
N ARG A 58 16.44 -5.90 6.15
CA ARG A 58 16.37 -6.33 7.57
C ARG A 58 14.95 -6.75 7.98
N ASN A 59 13.93 -6.07 7.47
CA ASN A 59 12.54 -6.36 7.84
C ASN A 59 11.96 -7.55 7.07
N VAL A 60 12.42 -7.80 5.85
CA VAL A 60 12.14 -9.05 5.11
C VAL A 60 12.79 -10.24 5.83
N GLN A 61 14.06 -10.15 6.21
CA GLN A 61 14.75 -11.20 6.99
C GLN A 61 14.04 -11.46 8.33
N SER A 62 13.55 -10.41 8.99
CA SER A 62 12.78 -10.52 10.22
C SER A 62 11.33 -11.00 10.03
N SER A 63 10.91 -11.33 8.81
CA SER A 63 9.53 -11.72 8.46
C SER A 63 8.45 -10.69 8.89
N ARG A 64 8.84 -9.42 9.01
CA ARG A 64 7.94 -8.29 9.33
C ARG A 64 7.48 -7.56 8.09
N LEU A 65 8.23 -7.62 7.00
CA LEU A 65 7.86 -7.06 5.71
C LEU A 65 7.73 -8.17 4.66
N LEU A 66 6.61 -8.18 3.95
CA LEU A 66 6.35 -9.07 2.82
C LEU A 66 5.87 -8.25 1.62
N PHE A 67 6.11 -8.78 0.43
CA PHE A 67 5.60 -8.24 -0.82
C PHE A 67 4.62 -9.22 -1.46
N SER A 68 3.53 -8.72 -2.02
CA SER A 68 2.51 -9.56 -2.66
C SER A 68 1.82 -8.82 -3.82
N SER A 69 1.28 -9.58 -4.77
CA SER A 69 0.36 -9.07 -5.79
C SER A 69 -1.10 -9.41 -5.50
N GLU A 70 -1.36 -10.12 -4.40
CA GLU A 70 -2.69 -10.60 -4.02
C GLU A 70 -3.43 -9.56 -3.16
N VAL A 71 -3.82 -8.43 -3.76
CA VAL A 71 -4.51 -7.29 -3.10
C VAL A 71 -5.65 -7.74 -2.19
N ASN A 72 -6.56 -8.55 -2.71
CA ASN A 72 -7.73 -9.03 -1.98
C ASN A 72 -7.34 -9.85 -0.73
N LYS A 73 -6.28 -10.66 -0.83
CA LYS A 73 -5.79 -11.47 0.29
C LYS A 73 -5.12 -10.59 1.35
N SER A 74 -4.36 -9.57 0.93
CA SER A 74 -3.75 -8.58 1.84
C SER A 74 -4.82 -7.81 2.63
N ILE A 75 -5.88 -7.35 1.96
CA ILE A 75 -7.03 -6.67 2.59
C ILE A 75 -7.67 -7.55 3.67
N ARG A 76 -8.03 -8.79 3.33
CA ARG A 76 -8.69 -9.72 4.28
C ARG A 76 -7.85 -10.02 5.51
N LYS A 77 -6.52 -10.01 5.39
CA LYS A 77 -5.58 -10.32 6.48
C LYS A 77 -5.18 -9.12 7.36
N ALA A 78 -5.39 -7.90 6.88
CA ALA A 78 -4.94 -6.69 7.57
C ALA A 78 -5.94 -6.19 8.63
N ASP A 79 -5.39 -5.57 9.68
CA ASP A 79 -6.13 -4.78 10.67
C ASP A 79 -6.24 -3.30 10.21
N VAL A 80 -5.20 -2.80 9.55
CA VAL A 80 -5.10 -1.44 9.01
C VAL A 80 -4.68 -1.50 7.54
N ILE A 81 -5.33 -0.72 6.68
CA ILE A 81 -5.08 -0.69 5.25
C ILE A 81 -4.73 0.74 4.85
N PHE A 82 -3.56 0.92 4.23
CA PHE A 82 -3.15 2.18 3.64
C PHE A 82 -3.35 2.16 2.13
N ILE A 83 -4.06 3.17 1.62
CA ILE A 83 -4.17 3.43 0.19
C ILE A 83 -3.04 4.41 -0.17
N ALA A 84 -2.04 3.93 -0.89
CA ALA A 84 -0.81 4.67 -1.25
C ALA A 84 -0.50 4.53 -2.75
N VAL A 85 -1.55 4.51 -3.58
CA VAL A 85 -1.46 4.50 -5.05
C VAL A 85 -1.26 5.91 -5.60
N GLY A 86 -0.78 6.00 -6.83
CA GLY A 86 -0.59 7.28 -7.51
C GLY A 86 -1.92 7.95 -7.84
N THR A 87 -1.89 9.28 -7.88
CA THR A 87 -2.99 10.17 -8.27
C THR A 87 -2.42 11.20 -9.26
N PRO A 88 -2.06 10.76 -10.48
CA PRO A 88 -1.48 11.65 -11.47
C PRO A 88 -2.48 12.73 -11.89
N GLU A 89 -2.01 13.73 -12.63
CA GLU A 89 -2.87 14.70 -13.29
C GLU A 89 -3.65 14.00 -14.41
N GLY A 90 -4.97 14.19 -14.43
CA GLY A 90 -5.85 13.75 -15.51
C GLY A 90 -5.97 14.80 -16.62
N ASP A 91 -6.68 14.45 -17.70
CA ASP A 91 -6.73 15.23 -18.95
C ASP A 91 -7.20 16.69 -18.79
N ASN A 92 -7.92 17.01 -17.71
CA ASN A 92 -8.45 18.34 -17.41
C ASN A 92 -7.69 19.06 -16.28
N GLY A 93 -6.52 18.56 -15.87
CA GLY A 93 -5.72 19.11 -14.77
C GLY A 93 -6.19 18.71 -13.37
N SER A 94 -7.29 17.96 -13.25
CA SER A 94 -7.72 17.42 -11.96
C SER A 94 -6.94 16.15 -11.57
N ALA A 95 -6.90 15.81 -10.29
CA ALA A 95 -6.29 14.56 -9.86
C ALA A 95 -7.11 13.35 -10.37
N ASP A 96 -6.44 12.41 -11.04
CA ASP A 96 -7.04 11.11 -11.35
C ASP A 96 -7.13 10.25 -10.08
N LEU A 97 -8.36 9.91 -9.70
CA LEU A 97 -8.69 9.11 -8.52
C LEU A 97 -9.10 7.67 -8.86
N SER A 98 -9.01 7.28 -10.13
CA SER A 98 -9.39 5.95 -10.61
C SER A 98 -8.79 4.83 -9.76
N ALA A 99 -7.46 4.83 -9.58
CA ALA A 99 -6.74 3.84 -8.78
C ALA A 99 -7.15 3.87 -7.30
N VAL A 100 -7.37 5.04 -6.71
CA VAL A 100 -7.82 5.17 -5.31
C VAL A 100 -9.19 4.53 -5.14
N PHE A 101 -10.12 4.79 -6.06
CA PHE A 101 -11.47 4.22 -6.01
C PHE A 101 -11.53 2.73 -6.35
N GLU A 102 -10.63 2.23 -7.20
CA GLU A 102 -10.47 0.78 -7.41
C GLU A 102 -9.99 0.09 -6.14
N VAL A 103 -9.03 0.68 -5.43
CA VAL A 103 -8.60 0.15 -4.13
C VAL A 103 -9.74 0.23 -3.11
N ALA A 104 -10.50 1.32 -3.05
CA ALA A 104 -11.67 1.44 -2.17
C ALA A 104 -12.71 0.35 -2.44
N ARG A 105 -13.08 0.13 -3.72
CA ARG A 105 -13.97 -0.98 -4.13
C ARG A 105 -13.44 -2.34 -3.72
N ALA A 106 -12.14 -2.59 -3.96
CA ALA A 106 -11.51 -3.84 -3.56
C ALA A 106 -11.55 -4.02 -2.04
N ILE A 107 -11.39 -2.94 -1.26
CA ILE A 107 -11.56 -2.97 0.20
C ILE A 107 -13.00 -3.37 0.54
N GLY A 108 -14.00 -2.64 0.04
CA GLY A 108 -15.42 -2.90 0.32
C GLY A 108 -15.83 -4.35 0.05
N ILE A 109 -15.47 -4.89 -1.12
CA ILE A 109 -15.76 -6.29 -1.50
C ILE A 109 -15.08 -7.32 -0.58
N ASN A 110 -13.92 -6.98 0.00
CA ASN A 110 -13.10 -7.90 0.78
C ASN A 110 -13.11 -7.62 2.29
N LEU A 111 -13.96 -6.71 2.76
CA LEU A 111 -14.16 -6.50 4.19
C LEU A 111 -14.72 -7.78 4.82
N ASN A 112 -14.04 -8.23 5.87
CA ASN A 112 -14.36 -9.46 6.60
C ASN A 112 -14.35 -9.24 8.12
N GLY A 113 -14.60 -8.01 8.54
CA GLY A 113 -14.53 -7.54 9.92
C GLY A 113 -14.13 -6.07 9.98
N TYR A 114 -14.02 -5.53 11.19
CA TYR A 114 -13.59 -4.15 11.40
C TYR A 114 -12.14 -3.96 10.93
N LYS A 115 -11.91 -2.89 10.17
CA LYS A 115 -10.59 -2.46 9.68
C LYS A 115 -10.50 -0.94 9.68
N VAL A 116 -9.30 -0.42 9.89
CA VAL A 116 -9.02 1.01 9.71
C VAL A 116 -8.49 1.22 8.29
N VAL A 117 -9.11 2.12 7.53
CA VAL A 117 -8.67 2.49 6.19
C VAL A 117 -8.07 3.90 6.22
N CYS A 118 -6.82 4.02 5.78
CA CYS A 118 -6.05 5.25 5.79
C CYS A 118 -5.71 5.67 4.35
N THR A 119 -6.26 6.78 3.89
CA THR A 119 -5.88 7.35 2.60
C THR A 119 -4.56 8.12 2.76
N LYS A 120 -3.48 7.59 2.19
CA LYS A 120 -2.16 8.21 2.18
C LYS A 120 -1.84 8.88 0.84
N SER A 121 -2.43 8.41 -0.26
CA SER A 121 -2.43 9.09 -1.55
C SER A 121 -2.84 10.55 -1.40
N THR A 122 -2.21 11.44 -2.17
CA THR A 122 -2.59 12.85 -2.22
C THR A 122 -3.91 12.97 -2.96
N VAL A 123 -4.97 13.35 -2.25
CA VAL A 123 -6.32 13.41 -2.82
C VAL A 123 -6.97 14.76 -2.56
N PRO A 124 -7.88 15.22 -3.43
CA PRO A 124 -8.69 16.41 -3.17
C PRO A 124 -9.51 16.29 -1.89
N ILE A 125 -9.87 17.44 -1.30
CA ILE A 125 -10.79 17.53 -0.15
C ILE A 125 -12.10 16.80 -0.48
N GLY A 126 -12.66 16.10 0.51
CA GLY A 126 -13.90 15.32 0.37
C GLY A 126 -13.71 13.91 -0.19
N THR A 127 -12.54 13.56 -0.73
CA THR A 127 -12.29 12.20 -1.25
C THR A 127 -12.42 11.13 -0.16
N GLY A 128 -12.06 11.43 1.09
CA GLY A 128 -12.27 10.51 2.21
C GLY A 128 -13.74 10.14 2.42
N ALA A 129 -14.66 11.10 2.31
CA ALA A 129 -16.09 10.82 2.39
C ALA A 129 -16.56 9.96 1.21
N LYS A 130 -16.13 10.27 -0.01
CA LYS A 130 -16.43 9.45 -1.20
C LYS A 130 -15.96 8.01 -1.05
N ILE A 131 -14.79 7.78 -0.45
CA ILE A 131 -14.27 6.43 -0.20
C ILE A 131 -15.21 5.64 0.73
N THR A 132 -15.90 6.29 1.67
CA THR A 132 -16.85 5.60 2.57
C THR A 132 -18.18 5.24 1.92
N GLU A 133 -18.51 5.84 0.79
CA GLU A 133 -19.74 5.57 0.01
C GLU A 133 -19.56 4.45 -1.02
N ILE A 134 -18.32 3.97 -1.21
CA ILE A 134 -17.93 2.89 -2.12
C ILE A 134 -17.93 1.55 -1.39
#